data_AF-A0A4R5DVX7-F1
#
_entry.id   AF-A0A4R5DVX7-F1
#
_cell.length_a   1.000
_cell.length_b   1.000
_cell.length_c   1.000
_cell.angle_alpha   90.00
_cell.angle_beta   90.00
_cell.angle_gamma   90.00
#
_symmetry.space_group_name_H-M   'P 1'
#
loop_
_entity.id
_entity.type
_entity.pdbx_description
1 polymer ?
#
loop_
_entity_poly.entity_id
_entity_poly.type
_entity_poly.pdbx_seq_one_letter_code
_entity_poly.pdbx_strand_id
1 'polypeptide(L)'
;MASNGKNGVARYWKNGVRVTLGKDTDMSAATAIVVKDNDVYVVGWGGKPNGHLYAKYWKNGVEVFLTDQSENLSIAKDIVIIDNDVFIVGYVEKYLEKGGVTSEAKIWKNGVAGPLPSGTTASSIFVFNNDIYVAGTGTGTPFERAIYWKNGEPNFISDGTKTAWATSIFVKNP
;
A
#
# COMPACT_ATOMS: atom_id res chain seq x y z
N MET A 1 17.88 23.73 20.46
CA MET A 1 17.91 22.29 20.80
C MET A 1 17.95 21.51 19.49
N ALA A 2 19.09 20.89 19.16
CA ALA A 2 19.20 20.06 17.97
C ALA A 2 18.53 18.70 18.28
N SER A 3 17.50 18.34 17.52
CA SER A 3 17.03 16.96 17.51
C SER A 3 18.17 16.10 16.95
N ASN A 4 18.60 15.08 17.69
CA ASN A 4 19.54 14.06 17.19
C ASN A 4 18.82 13.14 16.18
N GLY A 5 18.22 13.74 15.15
CA GLY A 5 17.21 13.19 14.25
C GLY A 5 17.69 11.99 13.47
N LYS A 6 17.66 10.82 14.11
CA LYS A 6 17.65 9.55 13.39
C LYS A 6 16.26 9.37 12.84
N ASN A 7 16.12 9.53 11.52
CA ASN A 7 14.90 9.17 10.81
C ASN A 7 14.55 7.70 11.12
N GLY A 8 13.27 7.39 11.35
CA GLY A 8 12.83 6.02 11.54
C GLY A 8 13.05 5.20 10.26
N VAL A 9 13.69 4.04 10.38
CA VAL A 9 14.02 3.17 9.23
C VAL A 9 13.31 1.85 9.41
N ALA A 10 12.66 1.37 8.34
CA ALA A 10 11.94 0.12 8.32
C ALA A 10 12.87 -1.08 8.57
N ARG A 11 12.42 -2.02 9.41
CA ARG A 11 13.19 -3.22 9.78
C ARG A 11 12.24 -4.40 9.94
N TYR A 12 12.77 -5.60 9.74
CA TYR A 12 12.12 -6.85 10.12
C TYR A 12 13.11 -7.76 10.85
N TRP A 13 12.62 -8.81 11.51
CA TRP A 13 13.43 -9.79 12.20
C TRP A 13 13.25 -11.15 11.54
N LYS A 14 14.36 -11.80 11.17
CA LYS A 14 14.41 -13.16 10.63
C LYS A 14 15.18 -14.03 11.61
N ASN A 15 14.50 -14.96 12.27
CA ASN A 15 15.11 -15.87 13.26
C ASN A 15 15.91 -15.12 14.35
N GLY A 16 15.35 -14.03 14.88
CA GLY A 16 16.01 -13.18 15.87
C GLY A 16 17.06 -12.20 15.32
N VAL A 17 17.46 -12.35 14.05
CA VAL A 17 18.41 -11.44 13.40
C VAL A 17 17.66 -10.26 12.78
N ARG A 18 18.05 -9.05 13.15
CA ARG A 18 17.50 -7.80 12.62
C ARG A 18 17.99 -7.57 11.19
N VAL A 19 17.07 -7.30 10.28
CA VAL A 19 17.34 -6.89 8.90
C VAL A 19 16.84 -5.47 8.68
N THR A 20 17.73 -4.58 8.23
CA THR A 20 17.39 -3.19 7.88
C THR A 20 16.93 -3.12 6.42
N LEU A 21 15.86 -2.38 6.16
CA LEU A 21 15.30 -2.16 4.82
C LEU A 21 15.72 -0.78 4.31
N GLY A 22 16.71 -0.74 3.42
CA GLY A 22 17.30 0.51 2.91
C GLY A 22 18.44 1.06 3.79
N LYS A 23 18.76 2.34 3.61
CA LYS A 23 19.84 3.02 4.35
C LYS A 23 19.33 3.56 5.68
N ASP A 24 20.16 3.53 6.72
CA ASP A 24 19.80 4.02 8.07
C ASP A 24 19.50 5.53 8.15
N THR A 25 19.73 6.28 7.06
CA THR A 25 19.48 7.72 6.95
C THR A 25 18.09 8.05 6.41
N ASP A 26 17.44 7.09 5.76
CA ASP A 26 16.24 7.34 4.96
C ASP A 26 15.00 6.98 5.76
N MET A 27 14.12 7.97 5.96
CA MET A 27 12.85 7.73 6.65
C MET A 27 12.05 6.67 5.90
N SER A 28 11.63 5.61 6.57
CA SER A 28 10.83 4.54 5.97
C SER A 28 10.00 3.82 7.01
N ALA A 29 8.89 3.24 6.55
CA ALA A 29 8.06 2.35 7.36
C ALA A 29 7.65 1.14 6.54
N ALA A 30 7.63 -0.02 7.20
CA ALA A 30 7.06 -1.25 6.67
C ALA A 30 5.59 -1.37 7.14
N THR A 31 4.71 -1.80 6.24
CA THR A 31 3.26 -1.91 6.48
C THR A 31 2.76 -3.35 6.43
N ALA A 32 3.36 -4.20 5.60
CA ALA A 32 3.08 -5.63 5.56
C ALA A 32 4.32 -6.44 5.15
N ILE A 33 4.32 -7.72 5.53
CA ILE A 33 5.38 -8.70 5.22
C ILE A 33 4.73 -10.01 4.82
N VAL A 34 5.25 -10.62 3.76
CA VAL A 34 4.89 -11.97 3.34
C VAL A 34 6.17 -12.76 3.05
N VAL A 35 6.16 -14.04 3.41
CA VAL A 35 7.25 -14.97 3.11
C VAL A 35 6.70 -15.98 2.13
N LYS A 36 7.40 -16.14 0.99
CA LYS A 36 7.13 -17.21 0.05
C LYS A 36 8.42 -17.97 -0.19
N ASP A 37 8.36 -19.28 0.01
CA ASP A 37 9.51 -20.19 -0.03
C ASP A 37 10.62 -19.66 0.90
N ASN A 38 11.71 -19.13 0.35
CA ASN A 38 12.83 -18.55 1.11
C ASN A 38 12.93 -17.02 1.00
N ASP A 39 12.08 -16.41 0.18
CA ASP A 39 12.09 -14.98 -0.09
C ASP A 39 11.17 -14.23 0.87
N VAL A 40 11.71 -13.15 1.44
CA VAL A 40 10.96 -12.23 2.30
C VAL A 40 10.60 -10.99 1.50
N TYR A 41 9.32 -10.69 1.41
CA TYR A 41 8.78 -9.50 0.75
C TYR A 41 8.19 -8.59 1.81
N VAL A 42 8.67 -7.35 1.85
CA VAL A 42 8.14 -6.33 2.75
C VAL A 42 7.63 -5.19 1.89
N VAL A 43 6.49 -4.59 2.25
CA VAL A 43 5.97 -3.39 1.58
C VAL A 43 5.88 -2.24 2.54
N GLY A 44 5.80 -1.04 1.99
CA GLY A 44 5.59 0.17 2.77
C GLY A 44 5.95 1.41 1.99
N TRP A 45 6.63 2.33 2.64
CA TRP A 45 7.03 3.58 2.03
C TRP A 45 8.40 4.02 2.53
N GLY A 46 9.07 4.84 1.73
CA GLY A 46 10.34 5.46 2.10
C GLY A 46 10.51 6.82 1.45
N GLY A 47 11.08 7.76 2.20
CA GLY A 47 11.33 9.11 1.78
C GLY A 47 12.67 9.29 1.06
N LYS A 48 12.76 10.33 0.23
CA LYS A 48 14.02 10.92 -0.21
C LYS A 48 14.27 12.24 0.53
N PRO A 49 15.49 12.80 0.49
CA PRO A 49 15.80 14.09 1.13
C PRO A 49 14.92 15.27 0.70
N ASN A 50 14.19 15.16 -0.41
CA ASN A 50 13.21 16.15 -0.87
C ASN A 50 11.90 16.17 -0.06
N GLY A 51 11.73 15.27 0.92
CA GLY A 51 10.56 15.21 1.80
C GLY A 51 9.37 14.45 1.22
N HIS A 52 9.47 13.94 -0.01
CA HIS A 52 8.42 13.12 -0.63
C HIS A 52 8.51 11.68 -0.14
N LEU A 53 7.36 11.01 -0.03
CA LEU A 53 7.25 9.61 0.39
C LEU A 53 6.84 8.75 -0.79
N TYR A 54 7.56 7.65 -1.03
CA TYR A 54 7.29 6.78 -2.16
C TYR A 54 6.96 5.37 -1.70
N ALA A 55 5.94 4.77 -2.32
CA ALA A 55 5.59 3.38 -2.14
C ALA A 55 6.75 2.51 -2.62
N LYS A 56 7.14 1.56 -1.78
CA LYS A 56 8.26 0.65 -2.01
C LYS A 56 7.88 -0.75 -1.61
N TYR A 57 8.60 -1.70 -2.20
CA TYR A 57 8.73 -3.02 -1.62
C TYR A 57 10.20 -3.42 -1.53
N TRP A 58 10.50 -4.32 -0.60
CA TRP A 58 11.81 -4.89 -0.40
C TRP A 58 11.73 -6.39 -0.56
N LYS A 59 12.53 -6.95 -1.47
CA LYS A 59 12.73 -8.40 -1.60
C LYS A 59 14.07 -8.76 -0.98
N ASN A 60 14.07 -9.55 0.11
CA ASN A 60 15.26 -9.91 0.87
C ASN A 60 16.12 -8.69 1.28
N GLY A 61 15.47 -7.57 1.61
CA GLY A 61 16.13 -6.31 1.97
C GLY A 61 16.55 -5.43 0.79
N VAL A 62 16.47 -5.93 -0.45
CA VAL A 62 16.74 -5.15 -1.66
C VAL A 62 15.50 -4.33 -2.04
N GLU A 63 15.67 -3.02 -2.13
CA GLU A 63 14.61 -2.04 -2.40
C GLU A 63 14.18 -2.00 -3.87
N VAL A 64 12.88 -1.83 -4.10
CA VAL A 64 12.27 -1.55 -5.39
C VAL A 64 11.15 -0.49 -5.21
N PHE A 65 11.15 0.53 -6.07
CA PHE A 65 10.09 1.54 -6.10
C PHE A 65 8.86 1.03 -6.86
N LEU A 66 7.67 1.39 -6.38
CA LEU A 66 6.39 1.05 -7.01
C LEU A 66 5.82 2.16 -7.89
N THR A 67 6.43 3.35 -7.87
CA THR A 67 6.05 4.46 -8.74
C THR A 67 7.28 5.01 -9.47
N ASP A 68 7.04 5.78 -10.53
CA ASP A 68 8.09 6.50 -11.25
C ASP A 68 8.65 7.71 -10.45
N GLN A 69 8.11 7.92 -9.24
CA GLN A 69 8.46 8.99 -8.30
C GLN A 69 8.08 10.39 -8.80
N SER A 70 7.16 10.49 -9.76
CA SER A 70 6.54 11.74 -10.18
C SER A 70 5.51 12.27 -9.18
N GLU A 71 4.94 11.40 -8.34
CA GLU A 71 3.97 11.78 -7.31
C GLU A 71 4.67 12.27 -6.03
N ASN A 72 3.99 13.12 -5.26
CA ASN A 72 4.55 13.65 -4.01
C ASN A 72 4.42 12.66 -2.85
N LEU A 73 3.37 11.83 -2.85
CA LEU A 73 3.16 10.81 -1.84
C LEU A 73 2.56 9.54 -2.45
N SER A 74 3.16 8.40 -2.14
CA SER A 74 2.58 7.08 -2.41
C SER A 74 2.88 6.12 -1.28
N ILE A 75 1.91 5.25 -0.97
CA ILE A 75 1.96 4.34 0.18
C ILE A 75 1.51 2.95 -0.27
N ALA A 76 2.35 1.94 -0.02
CA ALA A 76 1.92 0.55 -0.06
C ALA A 76 1.43 0.11 1.33
N LYS A 77 0.34 -0.66 1.38
CA LYS A 77 -0.36 -1.03 2.61
C LYS A 77 -0.33 -2.53 2.89
N ASP A 78 -0.51 -3.35 1.85
CA ASP A 78 -0.65 -4.80 2.00
C ASP A 78 -0.15 -5.52 0.75
N ILE A 79 0.18 -6.81 0.88
CA ILE A 79 0.85 -7.63 -0.13
C ILE A 79 0.35 -9.07 -0.12
N VAL A 80 0.13 -9.63 -1.31
CA VAL A 80 -0.03 -11.07 -1.53
C VAL A 80 0.86 -11.52 -2.69
N ILE A 81 1.22 -12.81 -2.67
CA ILE A 81 1.96 -13.45 -3.75
C ILE A 81 1.09 -14.57 -4.30
N ILE A 82 0.77 -14.50 -5.59
CA ILE A 82 -0.04 -15.48 -6.31
C ILE A 82 0.86 -16.09 -7.36
N ASP A 83 1.15 -17.38 -7.24
CA ASP A 83 2.21 -18.02 -8.01
C ASP A 83 3.48 -17.17 -7.94
N ASN A 84 4.00 -16.66 -9.04
CA ASN A 84 5.21 -15.82 -9.03
C ASN A 84 4.94 -14.31 -9.09
N ASP A 85 3.67 -13.92 -9.13
CA ASP A 85 3.25 -12.53 -9.25
C ASP A 85 3.09 -11.89 -7.87
N VAL A 86 3.70 -10.72 -7.70
CA VAL A 86 3.60 -9.89 -6.49
C VAL A 86 2.50 -8.87 -6.68
N PHE A 87 1.45 -8.95 -5.87
CA PHE A 87 0.36 -7.99 -5.84
C PHE A 87 0.42 -7.16 -4.57
N ILE A 88 0.45 -5.85 -4.74
CA ILE A 88 0.57 -4.89 -3.64
C ILE A 88 -0.57 -3.90 -3.78
N VAL A 89 -1.18 -3.48 -2.68
CA VAL A 89 -2.24 -2.47 -2.70
C VAL A 89 -1.89 -1.26 -1.85
N GLY A 90 -2.50 -0.13 -2.16
CA GLY A 90 -2.24 1.12 -1.48
C GLY A 90 -2.85 2.31 -2.21
N TYR A 91 -2.17 3.45 -2.16
CA TYR A 91 -2.65 4.66 -2.82
C TYR A 91 -1.52 5.60 -3.22
N VAL A 92 -1.84 6.50 -4.15
CA VAL A 92 -1.01 7.64 -4.54
C VAL A 92 -1.80 8.91 -4.27
N GLU A 93 -1.12 9.95 -3.80
CA GLU A 93 -1.68 11.29 -3.65
C GLU A 93 -1.10 12.23 -4.69
N LYS A 94 -1.98 13.04 -5.29
CA LYS A 94 -1.64 14.07 -6.27
C LYS A 94 -2.04 15.43 -5.74
N TYR A 95 -1.09 16.35 -5.75
CA TYR A 95 -1.37 17.74 -5.40
C TYR A 95 -1.98 18.45 -6.59
N LEU A 96 -3.10 19.12 -6.36
CA LEU A 96 -3.80 19.91 -7.35
C LEU A 96 -3.23 21.32 -7.40
N GLU A 97 -3.24 21.94 -8.58
CA GLU A 97 -2.73 23.30 -8.81
C GLU A 97 -3.33 24.36 -7.87
N LYS A 98 -4.55 24.14 -7.37
CA LYS A 98 -5.27 25.04 -6.46
C LYS A 98 -5.07 24.72 -4.97
N GLY A 99 -4.06 23.92 -4.61
CA GLY A 99 -3.72 23.61 -3.21
C GLY A 99 -4.55 22.49 -2.57
N GLY A 100 -5.21 21.66 -3.37
CA GLY A 100 -5.91 20.45 -2.91
C GLY A 100 -5.05 19.19 -3.04
N VAL A 101 -5.49 18.09 -2.43
CA VAL A 101 -4.90 16.76 -2.64
C VAL A 101 -6.00 15.80 -3.05
N THR A 102 -5.76 15.01 -4.09
CA THR A 102 -6.58 13.85 -4.43
C THR A 102 -5.80 12.59 -4.12
N SER A 103 -6.52 11.54 -3.72
CA SER A 103 -5.95 10.21 -3.49
C SER A 103 -6.58 9.22 -4.47
N GLU A 104 -5.76 8.35 -5.05
CA GLU A 104 -6.19 7.29 -5.95
C GLU A 104 -5.76 5.94 -5.38
N ALA A 105 -6.70 5.03 -5.20
CA ALA A 105 -6.40 3.65 -4.84
C ALA A 105 -5.66 2.94 -5.98
N LYS A 106 -4.60 2.20 -5.64
CA LYS A 106 -3.75 1.47 -6.59
C LYS A 106 -3.60 0.01 -6.20
N ILE A 107 -3.46 -0.81 -7.24
CA ILE A 107 -2.90 -2.16 -7.16
C ILE A 107 -1.65 -2.19 -8.04
N TRP A 108 -0.54 -2.68 -7.52
CA TRP A 108 0.69 -2.90 -8.26
C TRP A 108 0.88 -4.39 -8.49
N LYS A 109 1.02 -4.81 -9.74
CA LYS A 109 1.39 -6.17 -10.13
C LYS A 109 2.83 -6.16 -10.64
N ASN A 110 3.74 -6.82 -9.93
CA ASN A 110 5.17 -6.86 -10.27
C ASN A 110 5.77 -5.44 -10.50
N GLY A 111 5.36 -4.47 -9.69
CA GLY A 111 5.78 -3.08 -9.80
C GLY A 111 5.03 -2.24 -10.83
N VAL A 112 4.19 -2.84 -11.68
CA VAL A 112 3.35 -2.11 -12.64
C VAL A 112 2.06 -1.67 -11.97
N ALA A 113 1.81 -0.37 -11.93
CA ALA A 113 0.63 0.22 -11.32
C ALA A 113 -0.63 0.04 -12.18
N GLY A 114 -1.73 -0.35 -11.54
CA GLY A 114 -3.09 -0.39 -12.09
C GLY A 114 -4.07 0.36 -11.19
N PRO A 115 -5.16 0.91 -11.75
CA PRO A 115 -6.17 1.61 -10.98
C PRO A 115 -7.08 0.63 -10.20
N LEU A 116 -7.61 1.09 -9.07
CA LEU A 116 -8.80 0.52 -8.43
C LEU A 116 -9.93 1.54 -8.58
N PRO A 117 -10.84 1.36 -9.56
CA PRO A 117 -11.87 2.35 -9.90
C PRO A 117 -12.74 2.71 -8.70
N SER A 118 -13.19 3.97 -8.65
CA SER A 118 -14.00 4.49 -7.54
C SER A 118 -13.33 4.42 -6.17
N GLY A 119 -12.01 4.21 -6.09
CA GLY A 119 -11.24 4.12 -4.86
C GLY A 119 -10.35 5.33 -4.59
N THR A 120 -10.34 5.79 -3.34
CA THR A 120 -9.38 6.77 -2.85
C THR A 120 -8.22 6.10 -2.14
N THR A 121 -8.47 5.02 -1.38
CA THR A 121 -7.42 4.23 -0.73
C THR A 121 -7.71 2.75 -0.81
N ALA A 122 -6.67 1.91 -0.91
CA ALA A 122 -6.76 0.48 -0.71
C ALA A 122 -5.93 0.07 0.52
N SER A 123 -6.56 -0.69 1.42
CA SER A 123 -6.07 -0.96 2.78
C SER A 123 -5.58 -2.38 2.96
N SER A 124 -6.25 -3.36 2.33
CA SER A 124 -5.94 -4.78 2.51
C SER A 124 -6.25 -5.56 1.24
N ILE A 125 -5.47 -6.62 0.99
CA ILE A 125 -5.63 -7.53 -0.14
C ILE A 125 -5.69 -8.98 0.36
N PHE A 126 -6.61 -9.76 -0.20
CA PHE A 126 -6.80 -11.17 0.12
C PHE A 126 -7.06 -11.98 -1.13
N VAL A 127 -6.65 -13.25 -1.15
CA VAL A 127 -6.83 -14.15 -2.28
C VAL A 127 -7.65 -15.35 -1.83
N PHE A 128 -8.70 -15.65 -2.57
CA PHE A 128 -9.57 -16.78 -2.29
C PHE A 128 -10.07 -17.41 -3.59
N ASN A 129 -9.87 -18.71 -3.76
CA ASN A 129 -10.31 -19.46 -4.95
C ASN A 129 -9.95 -18.75 -6.27
N ASN A 130 -8.69 -18.33 -6.41
CA ASN A 130 -8.14 -17.59 -7.56
C ASN A 130 -8.70 -16.17 -7.78
N ASP A 131 -9.63 -15.71 -6.94
CA ASP A 131 -10.12 -14.33 -6.97
C ASP A 131 -9.31 -13.45 -6.02
N ILE A 132 -9.03 -12.22 -6.46
CA ILE A 132 -8.37 -11.18 -5.66
C ILE A 132 -9.44 -10.26 -5.09
N TYR A 133 -9.40 -10.09 -3.77
CA TYR A 133 -10.26 -9.19 -3.04
C TYR A 133 -9.44 -8.08 -2.43
N VAL A 134 -9.87 -6.84 -2.60
CA VAL A 134 -9.20 -5.66 -2.01
C VAL A 134 -10.23 -4.86 -1.23
N ALA A 135 -9.93 -4.44 -0.01
CA ALA A 135 -10.80 -3.53 0.75
C ALA A 135 -10.19 -2.13 0.83
N GLY A 136 -11.02 -1.10 0.91
CA GLY A 136 -10.56 0.26 1.09
C GLY A 136 -11.65 1.31 1.25
N THR A 137 -11.29 2.55 0.90
CA THR A 137 -12.19 3.69 0.87
C THR A 137 -12.53 4.03 -0.57
N GLY A 138 -13.82 4.19 -0.84
CA GLY A 138 -14.38 4.55 -2.12
C GLY A 138 -14.89 5.98 -2.13
N THR A 139 -14.99 6.51 -3.35
CA THR A 139 -15.53 7.85 -3.62
C THR A 139 -17.00 7.95 -3.21
N GLY A 140 -17.40 9.09 -2.68
CA GLY A 140 -18.79 9.42 -2.41
C GLY A 140 -18.96 10.88 -2.00
N THR A 141 -20.13 11.44 -2.26
CA THR A 141 -20.49 12.81 -1.92
C THR A 141 -21.84 12.80 -1.19
N PRO A 142 -21.96 13.43 -0.01
CA PRO A 142 -20.92 14.16 0.73
C PRO A 142 -20.00 13.25 1.56
N PHE A 143 -20.27 11.94 1.61
CA PHE A 143 -19.57 11.01 2.48
C PHE A 143 -18.80 9.96 1.69
N GLU A 144 -17.57 9.66 2.13
CA GLU A 144 -16.80 8.54 1.61
C GLU A 144 -17.49 7.22 1.94
N ARG A 145 -17.30 6.22 1.07
CA ARG A 145 -18.00 4.94 1.17
C ARG A 145 -17.03 3.81 1.41
N ALA A 146 -17.41 2.86 2.23
CA ALA A 146 -16.65 1.63 2.34
C ALA A 146 -16.86 0.82 1.05
N ILE A 147 -15.77 0.31 0.49
CA ILE A 147 -15.75 -0.40 -0.79
C ILE A 147 -14.82 -1.61 -0.69
N TYR A 148 -15.14 -2.66 -1.46
CA TYR A 148 -14.17 -3.67 -1.83
C TYR A 148 -14.14 -3.85 -3.34
N TRP A 149 -13.02 -4.35 -3.86
CA TRP A 149 -12.90 -4.77 -5.24
C TRP A 149 -12.78 -6.29 -5.30
N LYS A 150 -13.45 -6.90 -6.27
CA LYS A 150 -13.24 -8.30 -6.65
C LYS A 150 -12.66 -8.33 -8.05
N ASN A 151 -11.43 -8.79 -8.22
CA ASN A 151 -10.70 -8.79 -9.49
C ASN A 151 -10.68 -7.42 -10.19
N GLY A 152 -10.56 -6.34 -9.40
CA GLY A 152 -10.57 -4.96 -9.89
C GLY A 152 -11.96 -4.33 -10.02
N GLU A 153 -13.04 -5.11 -9.93
CA GLU A 153 -14.41 -4.59 -10.03
C GLU A 153 -14.92 -4.02 -8.70
N PRO A 154 -15.35 -2.74 -8.65
CA PRO A 154 -15.76 -2.05 -7.42
C PRO A 154 -17.12 -2.52 -6.89
N ASN A 155 -17.21 -2.71 -5.57
CA ASN A 155 -18.41 -3.11 -4.84
C ASN A 155 -18.54 -2.28 -3.55
N PHE A 156 -19.49 -1.33 -3.53
CA PHE A 156 -19.75 -0.53 -2.34
C PHE A 156 -20.50 -1.34 -1.28
N ILE A 157 -20.04 -1.28 -0.03
CA ILE A 157 -20.66 -1.98 1.11
C ILE A 157 -21.40 -1.05 2.06
N SER A 158 -21.25 0.27 1.92
CA SER A 158 -22.05 1.26 2.64
C SER A 158 -23.01 2.01 1.71
N ASP A 159 -24.15 2.45 2.28
CA ASP A 159 -25.22 3.16 1.57
C ASP A 159 -24.87 4.63 1.21
N GLY A 160 -23.77 5.16 1.74
CA GLY A 160 -23.33 6.53 1.50
C GLY A 160 -24.08 7.60 2.30
N THR A 161 -24.88 7.20 3.30
CA THR A 161 -25.57 8.15 4.21
C THR A 161 -24.68 8.69 5.32
N LYS A 162 -23.54 8.02 5.57
CA LYS A 162 -22.47 8.41 6.50
C LYS A 162 -21.12 7.94 5.98
N THR A 163 -20.04 8.60 6.43
CA THR A 163 -18.67 8.18 6.12
C THR A 163 -18.41 6.76 6.64
N ALA A 164 -17.87 5.90 5.78
CA ALA A 164 -17.46 4.55 6.15
C ALA A 164 -16.18 4.15 5.41
N TRP A 165 -15.38 3.29 6.06
CA TRP A 165 -14.11 2.79 5.53
C TRP A 165 -14.02 1.28 5.71
N ALA A 166 -13.49 0.57 4.71
CA ALA A 166 -13.10 -0.83 4.87
C ALA A 166 -11.58 -0.90 5.12
N THR A 167 -11.18 -1.51 6.24
CA THR A 167 -9.79 -1.52 6.69
C THR A 167 -9.08 -2.86 6.49
N SER A 168 -9.84 -3.96 6.42
CA SER A 168 -9.31 -5.30 6.21
C SER A 168 -10.36 -6.15 5.47
N ILE A 169 -9.90 -7.19 4.77
CA ILE A 169 -10.76 -8.17 4.11
C ILE A 169 -10.24 -9.58 4.33
N PHE A 170 -11.18 -10.50 4.56
CA PHE A 170 -10.94 -11.93 4.62
C PHE A 170 -12.15 -12.63 3.99
N VAL A 171 -11.91 -13.69 3.22
CA VAL A 171 -12.96 -14.45 2.56
C VAL A 171 -12.80 -15.93 2.93
N LYS A 172 -13.92 -16.57 3.24
CA LYS A 172 -13.99 -18.01 3.50
C LYS A 172 -15.22 -18.61 2.82
N ASN A 173 -15.19 -19.92 2.64
CA ASN A 173 -16.42 -20.67 2.33
C ASN A 173 -17.42 -20.51 3.50
N PRO A 174 -18.73 -20.52 3.20
CA PRO A 174 -19.79 -20.57 4.21
C PRO A 174 -19.62 -21.70 5.21
#